data_AF-A0AAU5M7A8-F1
#
_entry.id   AF-A0AAU5M7A8-F1
#
_cell.length_a   1.000
_cell.length_b   1.000
_cell.length_c   1.000
_cell.angle_alpha   90.00
_cell.angle_beta   90.00
_cell.angle_gamma   90.00
#
_symmetry.space_group_name_H-M   'P 1'
#
loop_
_entity.id
_entity.type
_entity.pdbx_description
1 polymer ?
#
loop_
_entity_poly.entity_id
_entity_poly.type
_entity_poly.pdbx_seq_one_letter_code
_entity_poly.pdbx_strand_id
1 'polypeptide(L)' 'MTLRTHADGTTVIHGEVPDQAALHGLLHRLRDLGLPLLSVDRIESSDSPRRQS' A
#
# COMPACT_ATOMS: atom_id res chain seq x y z
N MET A 1 6.18 -5.69 -5.65
CA MET A 1 5.61 -5.74 -4.28
C MET A 1 6.49 -6.58 -3.36
N THR A 2 6.66 -6.15 -2.11
CA THR A 2 7.37 -6.85 -1.04
C THR A 2 6.52 -6.85 0.22
N LEU A 3 6.68 -7.88 1.06
CA LEU A 3 5.97 -8.01 2.34
C LEU A 3 7.01 -8.15 3.46
N ARG A 4 6.87 -7.36 4.53
CA ARG A 4 7.77 -7.38 5.68
C ARG A 4 6.96 -7.47 6.96
N THR A 5 7.35 -8.36 7.85
CA THR A 5 6.76 -8.49 9.20
C THR A 5 7.68 -7.82 10.22
N HIS A 6 7.09 -7.23 11.25
CA HIS A 6 7.80 -6.54 12.32
C HIS A 6 7.58 -7.26 13.66
N ALA A 7 8.48 -7.02 14.63
CA ALA A 7 8.43 -7.65 15.95
C ALA A 7 7.23 -7.19 16.80
N ASP A 8 6.65 -6.03 16.48
CA ASP A 8 5.41 -5.52 17.10
C ASP A 8 4.13 -6.18 16.56
N GLY A 9 4.27 -7.17 15.68
CA GLY A 9 3.16 -7.89 15.05
C GLY A 9 2.58 -7.18 13.83
N THR A 10 3.12 -6.04 13.41
CA THR A 10 2.66 -5.35 12.21
C THR A 10 3.24 -5.97 10.93
N THR A 11 2.52 -5.80 9.82
CA THR A 11 2.96 -6.23 8.49
C THR A 11 2.89 -5.06 7.54
N VAL A 12 3.99 -4.79 6.83
CA VAL A 12 4.08 -3.76 5.80
C VAL A 12 4.05 -4.42 4.43
N ILE A 13 3.07 -4.01 3.61
CA ILE A 13 3.00 -4.34 2.18
C ILE A 13 3.48 -3.12 1.40
N HIS A 14 4.56 -3.26 0.64
CA HIS A 14 5.17 -2.15 -0.09
C HIS A 14 5.35 -2.48 -1.57
N GLY A 15 4.95 -1.57 -2.45
CA GLY A 15 5.19 -1.67 -3.88
C GLY A 15 4.16 -0.92 -4.71
N GLU A 16 4.41 -0.85 -6.02
CA GLU A 16 3.51 -0.23 -6.97
C GLU A 16 2.18 -0.98 -7.04
N VAL A 17 1.11 -0.19 -7.18
CA VAL A 17 -0.24 -0.67 -7.46
C VAL A 17 -0.63 -0.09 -8.83
N PRO A 18 -1.02 -0.93 -9.80
CA PRO A 18 -1.20 -0.50 -11.19
C PRO A 18 -2.38 0.47 -11.35
N ASP A 19 -3.43 0.34 -10.54
CA ASP A 19 -4.62 1.18 -10.59
C ASP A 19 -5.39 1.15 -9.25
N GLN A 20 -6.50 1.91 -9.19
CA GLN A 20 -7.35 1.95 -8.01
C GLN A 20 -8.17 0.67 -7.78
N ALA A 21 -8.47 -0.11 -8.82
CA ALA A 21 -9.21 -1.36 -8.67
C ALA A 21 -8.36 -2.42 -7.98
N ALA A 22 -7.08 -2.51 -8.32
CA ALA A 22 -6.10 -3.36 -7.66
C ALA A 22 -5.89 -2.96 -6.19
N LEU A 23 -5.81 -1.64 -5.90
CA LEU A 23 -5.76 -1.15 -4.51
C LEU A 23 -7.02 -1.56 -3.74
N HIS A 24 -8.19 -1.33 -4.31
CA HIS A 24 -9.46 -1.63 -3.66
C HIS A 24 -9.63 -3.14 -3.42
N GLY A 25 -9.21 -3.98 -4.37
CA GLY A 25 -9.18 -5.43 -4.20
C GLY A 25 -8.27 -5.88 -3.06
N LEU A 26 -7.08 -5.27 -2.92
CA LEU A 26 -6.17 -5.55 -1.81
C LEU A 26 -6.79 -5.17 -0.47
N LEU A 27 -7.37 -3.97 -0.36
CA LEU A 27 -8.03 -3.49 0.87
C LEU A 27 -9.25 -4.34 1.25
N HIS A 28 -10.01 -4.80 0.26
CA HIS A 28 -11.12 -5.73 0.47
C HIS A 28 -10.62 -7.06 1.06
N ARG A 29 -9.53 -7.61 0.51
CA ARG A 29 -8.95 -8.86 1.01
C ARG A 29 -8.44 -8.75 2.45
N LEU A 30 -7.83 -7.62 2.84
CA LEU A 30 -7.43 -7.37 4.22
C LEU A 30 -8.64 -7.38 5.16
N ARG A 31 -9.76 -6.79 4.73
CA ARG A 31 -11.03 -6.78 5.47
C ARG A 31 -11.62 -8.18 5.63
N ASP A 32 -11.64 -8.98 4.56
CA ASP A 32 -12.17 -10.34 4.60
C ASP A 32 -11.36 -11.25 5.54
N LEU A 33 -10.07 -10.97 5.69
CA LEU A 33 -9.19 -11.65 6.65
C LEU A 33 -9.32 -11.12 8.09
N GLY A 34 -10.13 -10.09 8.32
CA GLY A 34 -10.28 -9.45 9.62
C GLY A 34 -9.01 -8.71 10.08
N LEU A 35 -8.11 -8.35 9.17
CA LEU A 35 -6.86 -7.67 9.51
C LEU A 35 -7.10 -6.16 9.65
N PRO A 36 -6.63 -5.52 10.75
CA PRO A 36 -6.72 -4.08 10.90
C PRO A 36 -5.75 -3.38 9.94
N LEU A 37 -6.26 -2.37 9.23
CA LEU A 37 -5.43 -1.46 8.44
C LEU A 37 -4.97 -0.30 9.32
N LEU A 38 -3.67 -0.20 9.56
CA LEU A 38 -3.10 0.84 10.43
C LEU A 38 -2.86 2.16 9.69
N SER A 39 -2.25 2.10 8.50
CA SER A 39 -2.01 3.27 7.65
C SER A 39 -1.97 2.88 6.17
N VAL A 40 -2.07 3.89 5.30
CA VAL A 40 -1.82 3.77 3.86
C VAL A 40 -1.00 4.97 3.44
N ASP A 41 0.21 4.70 2.97
CA ASP A 41 1.14 5.72 2.50
C ASP A 41 1.31 5.62 0.99
N ARG A 42 1.07 6.72 0.28
CA ARG A 42 1.33 6.79 -1.16
C ARG A 42 2.84 6.91 -1.37
N ILE A 43 3.40 5.98 -2.13
CA ILE A 43 4.76 6.13 -2.64
C ILE A 43 4.76 7.16 -3.77
N GLU A 44 5.64 8.15 -3.68
CA GLU A 44 5.83 9.12 -4.76
C GLU A 44 6.27 8.38 -6.02
N SER A 45 5.47 8.47 -7.08
CA SER A 45 5.83 7.95 -8.38
C SER A 45 7.05 8.72 -8.89
N SER A 46 8.12 8.01 -9.30
CA SER A 46 9.28 8.63 -9.95
C SER A 46 8.93 9.39 -11.25
N ASP A 47 7.70 9.24 -11.74
CA ASP A 47 7.15 9.87 -12.93
C ASP A 47 6.37 11.17 -12.67
N SER A 48 6.33 11.66 -11.42
CA SER A 48 5.75 12.98 -11.16
C SER A 48 6.60 14.05 -11.86
N PRO A 49 6.12 14.75 -12.91
CA PRO A 49 6.87 15.87 -13.46
C PRO A 49 6.96 16.88 -12.34
N ARG A 50 8.19 17.20 -11.92
CA ARG A 50 8.45 18.29 -10.99
C ARG A 50 7.67 19.49 -11.52
N ARG A 51 6.61 19.93 -10.82
CA ARG A 51 6.01 21.25 -11.07
C ARG A 51 7.09 22.27 -10.69
N GLN A 52 7.95 22.57 -11.66
CA GLN A 52 8.82 23.73 -11.65
C GLN A 52 7.89 24.95 -11.71
N SER A 53 7.81 25.61 -10.57
CA SER A 53 7.34 26.98 -10.35
C SER A 53 8.09 27.99 -11.20
#